data_AF-A0A3D4B970-F1
#
_entry.id   AF-A0A3D4B970-F1
#
_cell.length_a   1.000
_cell.length_b   1.000
_cell.length_c   1.000
_cell.angle_alpha   90.00
_cell.angle_beta   90.00
_cell.angle_gamma   90.00
#
_symmetry.space_group_name_H-M   'P 1'
#
loop_
_entity.id
_entity.type
_entity.pdbx_description
1 polymer ?
#
loop_
_entity_poly.entity_id
_entity_poly.type
_entity_poly.pdbx_seq_one_letter_code
_entity_poly.pdbx_strand_id
1 'polypeptide(L)'
;MLAKLFITLAHLSPGVKRFTWLRLYQYLARNYPTADWTFMNYGFQPGDKSETPVLDEEDECNRYFIQLYHYVATGANIEGKQVLEV
;
A
#
# COMPACT_ATOMS: atom_id res chain seq x y z
N MET A 1 18.12 8.95 -20.24
CA MET A 1 19.43 8.75 -19.56
C MET A 1 19.35 8.91 -18.05
N LEU A 2 18.80 10.01 -17.52
CA LEU A 2 18.67 10.27 -16.07
C LEU A 2 17.91 9.19 -15.29
N ALA A 3 16.77 8.72 -15.81
CA ALA A 3 15.99 7.66 -15.17
C ALA A 3 16.77 6.33 -15.03
N LYS A 4 17.59 5.98 -16.03
CA LYS A 4 18.44 4.78 -15.97
C LYS A 4 19.52 4.94 -14.91
N LEU A 5 20.20 6.09 -14.86
CA LEU A 5 21.21 6.39 -13.83
C LEU A 5 20.62 6.34 -12.41
N PHE A 6 19.43 6.90 -12.22
CA PHE A 6 18.70 6.86 -10.95
C PHE A 6 18.36 5.41 -10.53
N ILE A 7 17.86 4.60 -11.45
CA ILE A 7 17.57 3.18 -11.18
C ILE A 7 18.86 2.44 -10.79
N THR A 8 19.96 2.63 -11.52
CA THR A 8 21.24 1.97 -11.18
C THR A 8 21.75 2.39 -9.80
N LEU A 9 21.66 3.68 -9.46
CA LEU A 9 22.01 4.21 -8.13
C LEU A 9 21.08 3.71 -7.02
N ALA A 10 19.79 3.53 -7.30
CA ALA A 10 18.83 2.96 -6.35
C ALA A 10 19.05 1.46 -6.11
N HIS A 11 19.69 0.75 -7.03
CA HIS A 11 20.07 -0.66 -6.87
C HIS A 11 21.49 -0.86 -6.31
N LEU A 12 22.28 0.21 -6.13
CA LEU A 12 23.67 0.13 -5.66
C LEU A 12 23.78 -0.36 -4.20
N SER A 13 22.80 -0.04 -3.35
CA SER A 13 22.71 -0.66 -2.02
C SER A 13 21.28 -0.66 -1.47
N PRO A 14 20.91 -1.66 -0.65
CA PRO A 14 19.62 -1.68 0.04
C PRO A 14 19.39 -0.44 0.92
N GLY A 15 20.44 0.13 1.50
CA GLY A 15 20.37 1.32 2.35
C GLY A 15 19.98 2.58 1.57
N VAL A 16 20.61 2.84 0.43
CA VAL A 16 20.30 3.99 -0.44
C VAL A 16 18.89 3.87 -1.01
N LYS A 17 18.48 2.66 -1.40
CA LYS A 17 17.10 2.37 -1.84
C LYS A 17 16.10 2.75 -0.75
N ARG A 18 16.30 2.21 0.46
CA ARG A 18 15.41 2.45 1.61
C ARG A 18 15.33 3.93 1.96
N PHE A 19 16.47 4.62 2.01
CA PHE A 19 16.51 6.05 2.31
C PHE A 19 15.74 6.86 1.28
N THR A 20 15.99 6.63 -0.01
CA THR A 20 15.33 7.36 -1.10
C THR A 20 13.81 7.17 -1.06
N TRP A 21 13.34 5.93 -0.91
CA TRP A 21 11.92 5.64 -0.79
C TRP A 21 11.28 6.26 0.46
N LEU A 22 11.93 6.16 1.62
CA LEU A 22 11.43 6.74 2.86
C LEU A 22 11.29 8.27 2.75
N ARG A 23 12.28 8.93 2.14
CA ARG A 23 12.27 10.39 1.95
C ARG A 23 11.18 10.82 0.97
N LEU A 24 11.01 10.09 -0.13
CA LEU A 24 9.94 10.34 -1.09
C LEU A 24 8.56 10.14 -0.44
N TYR A 25 8.39 9.06 0.31
CA TYR A 25 7.15 8.76 1.04
C TYR A 25 6.80 9.89 2.01
N GLN A 26 7.72 10.28 2.89
CA GLN A 26 7.50 11.38 3.85
C GLN A 26 7.23 12.71 3.15
N TYR A 27 7.89 12.98 2.03
CA TYR A 27 7.64 14.18 1.23
C TYR A 27 6.22 14.19 0.67
N LEU A 28 5.77 13.08 0.06
CA LEU A 28 4.42 12.97 -0.45
C LEU A 28 3.39 13.11 0.67
N ALA A 29 3.54 12.32 1.74
CA ALA A 29 2.68 12.35 2.92
C ALA A 29 2.50 13.76 3.50
N ARG A 30 3.58 14.56 3.53
CA ARG A 30 3.56 15.92 4.07
C ARG A 30 2.95 16.97 3.14
N ASN A 31 3.20 16.86 1.83
CA ASN A 31 2.89 17.94 0.88
C ASN A 31 1.59 17.72 0.11
N TYR A 32 1.04 16.51 0.12
CA TYR A 32 -0.21 16.18 -0.55
C TYR A 32 -1.25 15.60 0.42
N PRO A 33 -1.62 16.29 1.52
CA PRO A 33 -2.71 15.84 2.37
C PRO A 33 -4.02 15.91 1.59
N THR A 34 -4.38 14.84 0.89
CA THR A 34 -5.73 14.68 0.36
C THR A 34 -6.64 14.32 1.52
N ALA A 35 -7.80 14.97 1.65
CA ALA A 35 -8.79 14.63 2.67
C ALA A 35 -9.17 13.14 2.63
N ASP A 36 -9.03 12.51 1.45
CA ASP A 36 -9.37 11.12 1.16
C ASP A 36 -8.17 10.15 1.24
N TRP A 37 -7.06 10.53 1.88
CA TRP A 37 -5.88 9.65 2.01
C TRP A 37 -6.03 8.61 3.13
N THR A 38 -7.17 7.93 3.17
CA THR A 38 -7.40 6.81 4.08
C THR A 38 -6.44 5.65 3.78
N PHE A 39 -6.05 5.48 2.52
CA PHE A 39 -5.16 4.42 2.07
C PHE A 39 -4.01 4.95 1.20
N MET A 40 -2.78 4.69 1.63
CA MET A 40 -1.56 4.89 0.82
C MET A 40 -1.04 3.60 0.18
N ASN A 41 -1.75 2.49 0.38
CA ASN A 41 -1.43 1.21 -0.23
C ASN A 41 -1.85 1.17 -1.70
N TYR A 42 -1.33 0.19 -2.45
CA TYR A 42 -1.85 -0.10 -3.78
C TYR A 42 -3.23 -0.75 -3.68
N GLY A 43 -4.02 -0.65 -4.75
CA GLY A 43 -5.26 -1.39 -4.87
C GLY A 43 -5.03 -2.84 -5.30
N PHE A 44 -5.92 -3.74 -4.91
CA PHE A 44 -5.98 -5.12 -5.38
C PHE A 44 -7.38 -5.43 -5.89
N GLN A 45 -7.46 -6.10 -7.05
CA GLN A 45 -8.69 -6.65 -7.58
C GLN A 45 -8.54 -8.17 -7.63
N PRO A 46 -9.34 -8.94 -6.85
CA PRO A 46 -9.27 -10.39 -6.89
C PRO A 46 -9.69 -10.93 -8.26
N GLY A 47 -9.10 -12.06 -8.64
CA GLY A 47 -9.43 -12.77 -9.87
C GLY A 47 -10.80 -13.43 -9.81
N ASP A 48 -11.21 -13.89 -8.63
CA ASP A 48 -12.56 -14.36 -8.36
C ASP A 48 -13.34 -13.30 -7.58
N LYS A 49 -14.56 -12.99 -8.05
CA LYS A 49 -15.47 -12.06 -7.38
C LYS A 49 -15.94 -12.57 -6.01
N SER A 50 -15.92 -13.88 -5.79
CA SER A 50 -16.29 -14.47 -4.49
C SER A 50 -15.36 -14.06 -3.35
N GLU A 51 -14.12 -13.69 -3.66
CA GLU A 51 -13.10 -13.21 -2.69
C GLU A 51 -13.22 -11.71 -2.37
N THR A 52 -14.23 -11.04 -2.93
CA THR A 52 -14.46 -9.62 -2.69
C THR A 52 -15.24 -9.42 -1.39
N PRO A 53 -14.72 -8.63 -0.44
CA PRO A 53 -15.47 -8.28 0.76
C PRO A 53 -16.68 -7.42 0.42
N VAL A 54 -17.76 -7.63 1.18
CA VAL A 54 -18.90 -6.71 1.24
C VAL A 54 -18.47 -5.49 2.04
N LEU A 55 -18.72 -4.31 1.49
CA LEU A 55 -18.32 -3.02 2.06
C LEU A 55 -19.57 -2.15 2.27
N ASP A 56 -19.48 -1.22 3.22
CA ASP A 56 -20.48 -0.17 3.38
C ASP A 56 -20.34 0.86 2.25
N GLU A 57 -21.42 1.60 1.95
CA GLU A 57 -21.44 2.55 0.82
C GLU A 57 -20.34 3.63 0.91
N GLU A 58 -19.98 4.05 2.13
CA GLU A 58 -18.93 5.03 2.38
C GLU A 58 -17.53 4.49 2.05
N ASP A 59 -17.32 3.18 2.17
CA ASP A 59 -16.05 2.49 1.92
C ASP A 59 -15.84 2.11 0.45
N GLU A 60 -16.89 2.14 -0.37
CA GLU A 60 -16.82 1.78 -1.78
C GLU A 60 -15.81 2.62 -2.56
N CYS A 61 -15.64 3.90 -2.20
CA CYS A 61 -14.64 4.77 -2.81
C CYS A 61 -13.20 4.23 -2.63
N ASN A 62 -12.98 3.41 -1.61
CA ASN A 62 -11.71 2.82 -1.25
C ASN A 62 -11.64 1.30 -1.52
N ARG A 63 -12.61 0.74 -2.25
CA ARG A 63 -12.79 -0.71 -2.44
C ARG A 63 -11.49 -1.48 -2.74
N TYR A 64 -10.72 -1.02 -3.73
CA TYR A 64 -9.51 -1.73 -4.14
C TYR A 64 -8.43 -1.75 -3.05
N PHE A 65 -8.33 -0.70 -2.25
CA PHE A 65 -7.37 -0.65 -1.15
C PHE A 65 -7.78 -1.61 -0.04
N ILE A 66 -9.05 -1.59 0.35
CA ILE A 66 -9.60 -2.51 1.36
C ILE A 66 -9.49 -3.96 0.91
N GLN A 67 -9.74 -4.24 -0.38
CA GLN A 67 -9.54 -5.57 -0.97
C GLN A 67 -8.10 -6.08 -0.82
N LEU A 68 -7.09 -5.20 -0.90
CA LEU A 68 -5.70 -5.61 -0.66
C LEU A 68 -5.50 -6.05 0.79
N TYR A 69 -6.03 -5.28 1.75
CA TYR A 69 -5.97 -5.67 3.17
C TYR A 69 -6.71 -6.97 3.43
N HIS A 70 -7.90 -7.14 2.86
CA HIS A 70 -8.69 -8.37 2.99
C HIS A 70 -7.91 -9.59 2.46
N TYR A 71 -7.32 -9.46 1.27
CA TYR A 71 -6.51 -10.52 0.66
C TYR A 71 -5.30 -10.90 1.54
N VAL A 72 -4.58 -9.92 2.10
CA VAL A 72 -3.44 -10.19 2.97
C VAL A 72 -3.86 -10.80 4.31
N ALA A 73 -4.91 -10.27 4.93
CA ALA A 73 -5.40 -10.72 6.23
C ALA A 73 -5.97 -12.14 6.18
N THR A 74 -6.66 -12.50 5.09
CA THR A 74 -7.21 -13.85 4.90
C THR A 74 -6.18 -14.88 4.45
N GLY A 75 -5.03 -14.45 3.93
CA GLY A 75 -3.91 -15.32 3.58
C GLY A 75 -3.18 -15.97 4.75
N ALA A 76 -3.50 -15.60 6.01
CA ALA A 76 -2.90 -16.18 7.20
C ALA A 76 -3.94 -16.40 8.32
N ASN A 77 -3.75 -17.42 9.17
CA ASN A 77 -4.55 -17.55 10.38
C ASN A 77 -4.11 -16.49 11.41
N ILE A 78 -5.01 -15.56 11.71
CA ILE A 78 -4.83 -14.44 12.65
C ILE A 78 -5.61 -14.61 13.96
N GLU A 79 -6.28 -15.75 14.17
CA GLU A 79 -7.04 -16.02 15.39
C GLU A 79 -6.12 -15.95 16.64
N GLY A 80 -6.56 -15.18 17.64
CA GLY A 80 -5.82 -14.97 18.89
C GLY A 80 -4.53 -14.14 18.78
N LYS A 81 -4.24 -13.56 17.60
CA LYS A 81 -3.06 -12.70 17.40
C LYS A 81 -3.38 -11.23 17.59
N GLN A 82 -2.38 -10.46 18.00
CA GLN A 82 -2.44 -9.00 17.94
C GLN A 82 -2.07 -8.53 16.53
N VAL A 83 -3.01 -7.85 15.87
CA VAL A 83 -2.81 -7.28 14.53
C VAL A 83 -2.39 -5.82 14.69
N LEU A 84 -1.34 -5.43 13.98
CA LEU A 84 -0.87 -4.05 13.90
C LEU A 84 -1.24 -3.49 12.53
N GLU A 85 -2.00 -2.40 12.51
CA GLU A 85 -2.18 -1.55 11.34
C GLU A 85 -0.99 -0.57 11.27
N VAL A 86 -0.35 -0.46 10.10
CA VAL A 86 0.90 0.29 9.88
C VAL A 86 0.78 1.26 8.72
#